data_AF-A0A942FSY5-F1
#
_entry.id   AF-A0A942FSY5-F1
#
_cell.length_a   1.000
_cell.length_b   1.000
_cell.length_c   1.000
_cell.angle_alpha   90.00
_cell.angle_beta   90.00
_cell.angle_gamma   90.00
#
_symmetry.space_group_name_H-M   'P 1'
#
loop_
_entity.id
_entity.type
_entity.pdbx_description
1 polymer ?
#
loop_
_entity_poly.entity_id
_entity_poly.type
_entity_poly.pdbx_seq_one_letter_code
_entity_poly.pdbx_strand_id
1 'polypeptide(L)'
;MREFDKVQIKIAGPEQIRSWSYGEVTKPETINYRTLKPERDGLFDERIFGPERDFECACGKYKRQRFEGKTCERCGVEVTKATVRRYRMGHIELATPCTHIWYVKDIPGKVGALLNLS
;
A
#
# COMPACT_ATOMS: atom_id res chain seq x y z
N MET A 1 29.14 -0.10 0.20
CA MET A 1 28.00 0.38 -0.61
C MET A 1 27.95 -0.54 -1.82
N ARG A 2 26.84 -1.25 -2.08
CA ARG A 2 26.73 -2.02 -3.33
C ARG A 2 26.49 -1.01 -4.43
N GLU A 3 27.39 -0.94 -5.42
CA GLU A 3 27.13 -0.18 -6.63
C GLU A 3 26.02 -0.88 -7.41
N PHE A 4 25.03 -0.10 -7.86
CA PHE A 4 23.96 -0.61 -8.71
C PHE A 4 24.41 -0.45 -10.17
N ASP A 5 24.61 -1.57 -10.87
CA ASP A 5 25.09 -1.53 -12.26
C ASP A 5 24.01 -1.06 -13.26
N LYS A 6 22.74 -1.37 -12.99
CA LYS A 6 21.61 -1.12 -13.90
C LYS A 6 20.30 -0.89 -13.15
N VAL A 7 19.43 -0.06 -13.74
CA VAL A 7 18.04 0.12 -13.31
C VAL A 7 17.12 -0.38 -14.43
N GLN A 8 16.12 -1.19 -14.08
CA GLN A 8 15.18 -1.77 -15.03
C GLN A 8 13.75 -1.36 -14.67
N ILE A 9 12.96 -1.01 -15.69
CA ILE A 9 11.53 -0.73 -15.59
C ILE A 9 10.78 -1.76 -16.43
N LYS A 10 9.72 -2.34 -15.86
CA LYS A 10 8.85 -3.33 -16.49
C LYS A 10 7.38 -3.05 -16.14
N ILE A 11 6.47 -3.63 -16.90
CA ILE A 11 5.05 -3.63 -16.58
C ILE A 11 4.82 -4.51 -15.35
N ALA A 12 4.12 -3.98 -14.35
CA ALA A 12 3.73 -4.74 -13.17
C ALA A 12 2.48 -5.57 -13.46
N GLY A 13 2.56 -6.89 -13.29
CA GLY A 13 1.38 -7.76 -13.34
C GLY A 13 0.54 -7.68 -12.07
N PRO A 14 -0.73 -8.14 -12.07
CA PRO A 14 -1.58 -8.15 -10.88
C PRO A 14 -0.95 -8.87 -9.68
N GLU A 15 -0.34 -10.04 -9.91
CA GLU A 15 0.35 -10.79 -8.85
C GLU A 15 1.53 -10.03 -8.25
N GLN A 16 2.24 -9.26 -9.07
CA GLN A 16 3.36 -8.43 -8.61
C GLN A 16 2.86 -7.28 -7.74
N ILE A 17 1.75 -6.64 -8.11
CA ILE A 17 1.10 -5.60 -7.30
C ILE A 17 0.69 -6.16 -5.93
N ARG A 18 0.09 -7.36 -5.89
CA ARG A 18 -0.27 -8.03 -4.63
C ARG A 18 0.95 -8.37 -3.79
N SER A 19 2.06 -8.81 -4.42
CA SER A 19 3.30 -9.14 -3.71
C SER A 19 3.95 -7.95 -3.00
N TRP A 20 3.72 -6.74 -3.49
CA TRP A 20 4.20 -5.50 -2.89
C TRP A 20 3.31 -5.02 -1.75
N SER A 21 2.06 -5.47 -1.73
CA SER A 21 1.04 -4.94 -0.85
C SER A 21 1.13 -5.53 0.55
N TYR A 22 0.86 -4.68 1.53
CA TYR A 22 0.70 -5.05 2.93
C TYR A 22 -0.76 -5.25 3.34
N GLY A 23 -1.70 -5.00 2.41
CA GLY A 23 -3.13 -5.17 2.65
C GLY A 23 -3.99 -4.44 1.61
N GLU A 24 -5.24 -4.86 1.57
CA GLU A 24 -6.27 -4.28 0.70
C GLU A 24 -6.95 -3.10 1.37
N VAL A 25 -7.09 -1.99 0.64
CA VAL A 25 -7.91 -0.85 1.05
C VAL A 25 -9.32 -1.06 0.53
N THR A 26 -10.26 -1.34 1.44
CA THR A 26 -11.65 -1.67 1.10
C THR A 26 -12.61 -0.50 1.28
N LYS A 27 -12.15 0.50 2.04
CA LYS A 27 -12.97 1.59 2.57
C LYS A 27 -12.47 2.95 2.08
N PRO A 28 -13.35 3.87 1.65
CA PRO A 28 -12.96 5.21 1.22
C PRO A 28 -12.60 6.14 2.39
N GLU A 29 -12.86 5.73 3.63
CA GLU A 29 -12.62 6.53 4.82
C GLU A 29 -11.12 6.83 5.02
N THR A 30 -10.85 8.00 5.60
CA THR A 30 -9.49 8.50 5.82
C THR A 30 -9.14 8.48 7.31
N ILE A 31 -9.56 9.50 8.04
CA ILE A 31 -9.30 9.69 9.47
C ILE A 31 -10.62 10.06 10.16
N ASN A 32 -10.75 9.65 11.40
CA ASN A 32 -11.86 10.05 12.24
C ASN A 32 -11.73 11.53 12.64
N TYR A 33 -12.74 12.34 12.37
CA TYR A 33 -12.67 13.79 12.68
C TYR A 33 -12.57 14.10 14.18
N ARG A 34 -13.04 13.22 15.07
CA ARG A 34 -12.99 13.44 16.53
C ARG A 34 -11.67 12.97 17.12
N THR A 35 -11.26 11.77 16.77
CA THR A 35 -10.07 11.13 17.38
C THR A 35 -8.79 11.43 16.64
N LEU A 36 -8.89 11.94 15.40
CA LEU A 36 -7.80 12.12 14.44
C LEU A 36 -7.06 10.82 14.09
N LYS A 37 -7.61 9.66 14.49
CA LYS A 37 -7.03 8.35 14.19
C LYS A 37 -7.45 7.86 12.81
N PRO A 38 -6.56 7.16 12.08
CA PRO A 38 -6.94 6.49 10.84
C PRO A 38 -8.09 5.52 11.03
N GLU A 39 -9.02 5.52 10.06
CA GLU A 39 -10.10 4.54 10.03
C GLU A 39 -9.58 3.18 9.55
N ARG A 40 -10.14 2.10 10.11
CA ARG A 40 -9.71 0.73 9.81
C ARG A 40 -10.16 0.31 8.41
N ASP A 41 -9.25 -0.35 7.69
CA ASP A 41 -9.35 -0.77 6.29
C ASP A 41 -9.46 0.40 5.28
N GLY A 42 -9.26 1.63 5.76
CA GLY A 42 -9.30 2.85 4.96
C GLY A 42 -7.93 3.25 4.38
N LEU A 43 -7.88 4.43 3.76
CA LEU A 43 -6.71 4.93 3.02
C LEU A 43 -5.45 5.14 3.89
N PHE A 44 -5.61 5.24 5.21
CA PHE A 44 -4.50 5.50 6.14
C PHE A 44 -4.30 4.41 7.20
N ASP A 45 -4.99 3.26 7.08
CA ASP A 45 -4.97 2.18 8.09
C ASP A 45 -3.54 1.80 8.48
N GLU A 46 -3.26 1.86 9.78
CA GLU A 46 -1.98 1.53 10.36
C GLU A 46 -1.60 0.05 10.20
N ARG A 47 -2.57 -0.85 9.97
CA ARG A 47 -2.30 -2.27 9.71
C ARG A 47 -1.62 -2.48 8.37
N ILE A 48 -2.04 -1.71 7.36
CA ILE A 48 -1.55 -1.80 5.99
C ILE A 48 -0.24 -1.00 5.89
N PHE A 49 -0.30 0.28 6.23
CA PHE A 49 0.81 1.19 5.97
C PHE A 49 1.82 1.28 7.12
N GLY A 50 1.48 0.74 8.30
CA GLY A 50 2.30 0.79 9.51
C GLY A 50 1.90 1.91 10.49
N PRO A 51 2.49 1.94 11.69
CA PRO A 51 2.02 2.75 12.81
C PRO A 51 2.18 4.25 12.56
N GLU A 52 1.25 5.06 13.10
CA GLU A 52 1.32 6.52 13.01
C GLU A 52 2.50 7.09 13.83
N ARG A 53 2.80 6.45 14.97
CA ARG A 53 3.84 6.87 15.91
C ARG A 53 4.88 5.78 16.07
N ASP A 54 6.12 6.19 16.29
CA ASP A 54 7.23 5.27 16.47
C ASP A 54 6.99 4.31 17.63
N PHE A 55 7.05 3.01 17.33
CA PHE A 55 6.94 1.93 18.29
C PHE A 55 5.65 1.95 19.13
N GLU A 56 4.54 2.43 18.57
CA GLU A 56 3.23 2.43 19.21
C GLU A 56 2.18 1.85 18.27
N CYS A 57 1.40 0.88 18.75
CA CYS A 57 0.25 0.35 18.01
C CYS A 57 -1.02 1.22 18.22
N ALA A 58 -1.93 1.25 17.24
CA ALA A 58 -3.15 2.06 17.25
C ALA A 58 -3.99 2.01 18.55
N CYS A 59 -4.11 0.83 19.17
CA CYS A 59 -4.90 0.64 20.40
C CYS A 59 -4.13 0.98 21.70
N GLY A 60 -2.83 1.25 21.61
CA GLY A 60 -1.97 1.59 22.75
C GLY A 60 -1.55 0.42 23.65
N LYS A 61 -1.88 -0.83 23.30
CA LYS A 61 -1.48 -2.03 24.06
C LYS A 61 0.04 -2.21 24.12
N TYR A 62 0.69 -2.10 22.96
CA TYR A 62 2.14 -2.14 22.83
C TYR A 62 2.65 -0.73 22.55
N LYS A 63 3.60 -0.30 23.40
CA LYS A 63 4.29 0.99 23.32
C LYS A 63 5.77 0.80 23.66
N ARG A 64 6.63 1.63 23.08
CA ARG A 64 8.10 1.66 23.24
C ARG A 64 8.80 0.58 22.42
N GLN A 65 10.08 0.83 22.14
CA GLN A 65 10.93 0.03 21.27
C GLN A 65 11.10 -1.44 21.72
N ARG A 66 10.90 -1.77 22.99
CA ARG A 66 11.01 -3.17 23.48
C ARG A 66 10.07 -4.18 22.78
N PHE A 67 9.01 -3.70 22.13
CA PHE A 67 8.05 -4.53 21.39
C PHE A 67 8.23 -4.43 19.88
N GLU A 68 9.35 -3.86 19.40
CA GLU A 68 9.66 -3.76 17.97
C GLU A 68 9.53 -5.11 17.26
N GLY A 69 8.88 -5.11 16.09
CA GLY A 69 8.59 -6.30 15.28
C GLY A 69 7.38 -7.11 15.73
N LYS A 70 6.72 -6.77 16.86
CA LYS A 70 5.51 -7.48 17.31
C LYS A 70 4.25 -6.92 16.66
N THR A 71 3.42 -7.79 16.10
CA THR A 71 2.07 -7.44 15.65
C THR A 71 1.07 -7.53 16.79
N CYS A 72 0.25 -6.48 16.95
CA CYS A 72 -0.70 -6.42 18.05
C CYS A 72 -1.91 -7.34 17.83
N GLU A 73 -2.17 -8.26 18.76
CA GLU A 73 -3.34 -9.16 18.75
C GLU A 73 -4.70 -8.44 18.61
N ARG A 74 -4.80 -7.20 19.13
CA ARG A 74 -6.07 -6.45 19.22
C ARG A 74 -6.34 -5.59 18.00
N CYS A 75 -5.33 -4.88 17.51
CA CYS A 75 -5.49 -3.94 16.40
C CYS A 75 -4.77 -4.37 15.13
N GLY A 76 -4.00 -5.44 15.14
CA GLY A 76 -3.26 -5.95 13.97
C GLY A 76 -2.10 -5.07 13.50
N VAL A 77 -1.78 -3.99 14.22
CA VAL A 77 -0.70 -3.06 13.86
C VAL A 77 0.63 -3.61 14.34
N GLU A 78 1.60 -3.64 13.44
CA GLU A 78 2.99 -3.98 13.73
C GLU A 78 3.70 -2.81 14.43
N VAL A 79 4.40 -3.10 15.51
CA VAL A 79 5.17 -2.11 16.25
C VAL A 79 6.52 -1.90 15.56
N THR A 80 6.66 -0.78 14.85
CA THR A 80 7.86 -0.42 14.10
C THR A 80 7.97 1.11 14.03
N LYS A 81 8.96 1.65 13.30
CA LYS A 81 9.09 3.09 13.06
C LYS A 81 8.01 3.57 12.10
N ALA A 82 7.45 4.74 12.34
CA ALA A 82 6.46 5.37 11.47
C ALA A 82 7.01 5.68 10.07
N THR A 83 8.34 5.68 9.90
CA THR A 83 9.00 5.81 8.59
C THR A 83 8.52 4.75 7.58
N VAL A 84 8.06 3.56 8.04
CA VAL A 84 7.51 2.51 7.17
C VAL A 84 6.35 2.98 6.30
N ARG A 85 5.57 3.96 6.77
CA ARG A 85 4.43 4.53 6.05
C ARG A 85 4.82 5.19 4.73
N ARG A 86 6.11 5.49 4.52
CA ARG A 86 6.63 6.10 3.29
C ARG A 86 6.92 5.07 2.19
N TYR A 87 7.02 3.79 2.52
CA TYR A 87 7.47 2.75 1.57
C TYR A 87 6.60 1.49 1.55
N ARG A 88 5.72 1.26 2.54
CA ARG A 88 4.72 0.20 2.46
C ARG A 88 3.65 0.54 1.44
N MET A 89 3.40 -0.37 0.51
CA MET A 89 2.34 -0.23 -0.49
C MET A 89 1.05 -0.89 -0.01
N GLY A 90 -0.08 -0.29 -0.38
CA GLY A 90 -1.41 -0.88 -0.31
C GLY A 90 -1.91 -1.20 -1.73
N HIS A 91 -2.96 -2.00 -1.85
CA HIS A 91 -3.63 -2.22 -3.13
C HIS A 91 -5.15 -2.14 -2.96
N ILE A 92 -5.86 -2.06 -4.09
CA ILE A 92 -7.32 -2.18 -4.18
C ILE A 92 -7.58 -3.33 -5.14
N GLU A 93 -8.36 -4.33 -4.72
CA GLU A 93 -8.79 -5.39 -5.60
C GLU A 93 -9.98 -4.90 -6.43
N LEU A 94 -9.83 -4.87 -7.75
CA LEU A 94 -10.89 -4.40 -8.64
C LEU A 94 -11.89 -5.52 -8.90
N ALA A 95 -13.19 -5.24 -8.75
CA ALA A 95 -14.24 -6.20 -9.05
C ALA A 95 -14.25 -6.66 -10.52
N THR A 96 -13.80 -5.80 -11.42
CA THR A 96 -13.65 -6.09 -12.86
C THR A 96 -12.31 -5.55 -13.36
N PRO A 97 -11.65 -6.24 -14.30
CA PRO A 97 -10.39 -5.76 -14.86
C PRO A 97 -10.59 -4.43 -15.59
N CYS A 98 -9.60 -3.55 -15.45
CA CYS A 98 -9.56 -2.23 -16.09
C CYS A 98 -8.26 -2.07 -16.88
N THR A 99 -8.30 -1.26 -17.93
CA THR A 99 -7.11 -0.94 -18.73
C THR A 99 -6.37 0.27 -18.17
N HIS A 100 -5.03 0.22 -18.18
CA HIS A 100 -4.22 1.37 -17.80
C HIS A 100 -4.26 2.45 -18.90
N ILE A 101 -4.61 3.69 -18.54
CA ILE A 101 -4.82 4.80 -19.48
C ILE A 101 -3.61 5.07 -20.40
N TRP A 102 -2.39 4.89 -19.90
CA TRP A 102 -1.16 5.06 -20.68
C TRP A 102 -1.01 4.10 -21.86
N TYR A 103 -1.70 2.96 -21.88
CA TYR A 103 -1.62 2.01 -23.01
C TYR A 103 -2.79 2.14 -23.98
N VAL A 104 -3.79 2.96 -23.63
CA VAL A 104 -5.01 3.17 -24.43
C VAL A 104 -5.02 4.56 -25.07
N LYS A 105 -4.78 5.62 -24.30
CA LYS A 105 -4.88 7.02 -24.76
C LYS A 105 -3.59 7.62 -25.29
N ASP A 106 -2.45 6.99 -25.02
CA ASP A 106 -1.18 7.41 -25.61
C ASP A 106 -1.24 7.22 -27.13
N ILE A 107 -0.69 8.15 -27.92
CA ILE A 107 -0.78 8.10 -29.38
C ILE A 107 0.58 7.66 -29.95
N PRO A 108 0.67 6.53 -30.69
CA PRO A 108 -0.42 5.62 -31.04
C PRO A 108 -0.83 4.70 -29.87
N GLY A 109 -2.12 4.37 -29.81
CA GLY A 109 -2.68 3.52 -28.75
C GLY A 109 -2.00 2.16 -28.74
N LYS A 110 -1.22 1.84 -27.70
CA LYS A 110 -0.37 0.63 -27.68
C LYS A 110 -1.20 -0.65 -27.75
N VAL A 111 -2.34 -0.68 -27.05
CA VAL A 111 -3.27 -1.82 -27.10
C VAL A 111 -3.98 -1.91 -28.45
N GLY A 112 -4.43 -0.77 -29.00
CA GLY A 112 -5.11 -0.73 -30.29
C GLY A 112 -4.19 -1.20 -31.42
N ALA A 113 -2.96 -0.71 -31.46
CA ALA A 113 -1.94 -1.14 -32.41
C ALA A 113 -1.58 -2.63 -32.26
N LEU A 114 -1.47 -3.14 -31.02
CA LEU A 114 -1.17 -4.55 -30.77
C LEU A 114 -2.30 -5.48 -31.27
N LEU A 115 -3.55 -5.06 -31.13
CA LEU A 115 -4.73 -5.86 -31.46
C LEU A 115 -5.33 -5.53 -32.84
N ASN A 116 -4.72 -4.62 -33.60
CA ASN A 116 -5.24 -4.09 -34.86
C ASN A 116 -6.68 -3.55 -34.74
N LEU A 117 -6.95 -2.79 -33.68
CA LEU A 117 -8.23 -2.13 -33.42
C LEU A 117 -8.16 -0.66 -33.83
N SER A 118 -9.23 -0.15 -34.45
CA SER A 118 -9.40 1.25 -34.89
C SER A 118 -9.98 2.14 -33.80
#